data_AF-A0AAD9P2K6-F1
#
_entry.id   AF-A0AAD9P2K6-F1
#
_cell.length_a   1.000
_cell.length_b   1.000
_cell.length_c   1.000
_cell.angle_alpha   90.00
_cell.angle_beta   90.00
_cell.angle_gamma   90.00
#
_symmetry.space_group_name_H-M   'P 1'
#
loop_
_entity.id
_entity.type
_entity.pdbx_description
1 polymer ?
#
loop_
_entity_poly.entity_id
_entity_poly.type
_entity_poly.pdbx_seq_one_letter_code
_entity_poly.pdbx_strand_id
1 'polypeptide(L)'
;MRFPDGTDQAEIRCIGRGDWYPNIGTCKARRCSALPYVDNTRVVGAYTCDVHAKATFHCLQGSYFEDGTAQKTISCRSDLEWEDIEGCRVRRCPKLVIRNGHVTESGVEYNGIVTARCHAGYSFKDGTTVVVVQCLERGWNWTQVDCIAIMCTRRPEITKVLFPIAIFRASHVGDVDRFGDVIRYNCKRGERFMDGTTTKWIKCNASGLWNDTDSDNCASARCPPLPSIPGVKPVRRLALNGTTTEFRCDPGKVFHDGSASQLVYCDGTAWNGSATKCEPLHCGEIRPSEYGMVNWTETVFGSVVRHSCALGYTFDAGRTVDVRCNETGDWSPETGQCRLVDCGLPPVVFYSSRVANIVTTFGSTVTIKCFSGYWLRKGVFSAAINCSDQGTWQPVLGHCRVVKCRAFAKWNGMVANTTKRTARTVVNVMCGNARMFTDGQTVKVATCGDQGAWKPEVPDCVDRVKSAKFLAPLREATRAQVIGAAAIALVVALGVAMVAADVTNLKRSTTTRKKKKKMSRRKRRN
;
A
#
# COMPACT_ATOMS: atom_id res chain seq x y z
N MET A 1 102.21 75.23 46.60
CA MET A 1 101.86 76.63 46.23
C MET A 1 103.16 77.31 45.78
N ARG A 2 103.08 78.40 45.01
CA ARG A 2 104.26 79.19 44.58
C ARG A 2 104.06 80.67 44.87
N PHE A 3 105.16 81.41 45.04
CA PHE A 3 105.13 82.86 45.12
C PHE A 3 104.64 83.47 43.79
N PRO A 4 104.14 84.72 43.77
CA PRO A 4 103.65 85.39 42.55
C PRO A 4 104.67 85.47 41.41
N ASP A 5 105.95 85.29 41.71
CA ASP A 5 107.09 85.23 40.77
C ASP A 5 107.41 83.82 40.24
N GLY A 6 106.62 82.80 40.63
CA GLY A 6 106.78 81.42 40.17
C GLY A 6 107.85 80.60 40.91
N THR A 7 108.43 81.12 42.00
CA THR A 7 109.45 80.43 42.81
C THR A 7 108.85 79.66 43.99
N ASP A 8 109.57 78.63 44.46
CA ASP A 8 109.17 77.75 45.58
C ASP A 8 109.76 78.20 46.95
N GLN A 9 110.68 79.18 46.95
CA GLN A 9 111.34 79.74 48.15
C GLN A 9 111.60 81.24 47.95
N ALA A 10 111.42 82.02 49.02
CA ALA A 10 111.72 83.45 49.02
C ALA A 10 112.41 83.86 50.33
N GLU A 11 113.44 84.70 50.22
CA GLU A 11 114.25 85.18 51.34
C GLU A 11 113.76 86.57 51.75
N ILE A 12 113.34 86.73 53.01
CA ILE A 12 112.82 88.00 53.55
C ILE A 12 113.67 88.54 54.68
N ARG A 13 113.68 89.88 54.81
CA ARG A 13 114.45 90.59 55.84
C ARG A 13 113.50 91.45 56.68
N CYS A 14 113.72 91.43 58.00
CA CYS A 14 113.00 92.27 58.94
C CYS A 14 113.60 93.69 58.88
N ILE A 15 112.77 94.69 58.59
CA ILE A 15 113.17 96.10 58.59
C ILE A 15 112.80 96.76 59.92
N GLY A 16 113.53 97.80 60.32
CA GLY A 16 113.57 98.35 61.69
C GLY A 16 112.27 98.90 62.30
N ARG A 17 111.11 98.70 61.65
CA ARG A 17 109.77 98.95 62.19
C ARG A 17 108.99 97.67 62.53
N GLY A 18 109.61 96.49 62.39
CA GLY A 18 108.97 95.19 62.65
C GLY A 18 108.24 94.59 61.43
N ASP A 19 108.28 95.25 60.28
CA ASP A 19 107.72 94.76 59.01
C ASP A 19 108.76 93.93 58.22
N TRP A 20 108.29 93.08 57.30
CA TRP A 20 109.14 92.22 56.44
C TRP A 20 109.13 92.70 54.98
N TYR A 21 110.31 92.80 54.36
CA TYR A 21 110.46 93.20 52.95
C TYR A 21 111.34 92.20 52.15
N PRO A 22 111.02 91.89 50.88
CA PRO A 22 109.82 92.31 50.15
C PRO A 22 108.56 91.66 50.74
N ASN A 23 107.42 92.34 50.61
CA ASN A 23 106.13 91.75 50.98
C ASN A 23 105.82 90.65 49.96
N ILE A 24 106.31 89.44 50.26
CA ILE A 24 105.98 88.24 49.50
C ILE A 24 104.50 87.99 49.74
N GLY A 25 103.68 88.43 48.78
CA GLY A 25 102.25 88.20 48.79
C GLY A 25 101.92 86.72 49.02
N THR A 26 100.68 86.45 49.40
CA THR A 26 100.26 85.10 49.73
C THR A 26 100.44 84.16 48.53
N CYS A 27 101.05 83.00 48.82
CA CYS A 27 101.25 81.92 47.86
C CYS A 27 99.93 81.56 47.16
N LYS A 28 99.91 81.59 45.82
CA LYS A 28 98.73 81.16 45.05
C LYS A 28 98.77 79.64 44.89
N ALA A 29 97.62 79.00 45.11
CA ALA A 29 97.49 77.56 44.91
C ALA A 29 97.68 77.21 43.42
N ARG A 30 98.53 76.21 43.14
CA ARG A 30 98.61 75.60 41.81
C ARG A 30 97.39 74.69 41.67
N ARG A 31 96.64 74.83 40.59
CA ARG A 31 95.41 74.09 40.34
C ARG A 31 95.50 73.31 39.05
N CYS A 32 94.98 72.08 39.06
CA CYS A 32 94.73 71.32 37.85
C CYS A 32 93.68 72.02 36.97
N SER A 33 93.62 71.58 35.71
CA SER A 33 92.51 71.88 34.81
C SER A 33 91.16 71.44 35.41
N ALA A 34 90.06 71.93 34.82
CA ALA A 34 88.73 71.50 35.23
C ALA A 34 88.63 69.96 35.19
N LEU A 35 87.89 69.38 36.14
CA LEU A 35 87.74 67.94 36.24
C LEU A 35 87.29 67.33 34.91
N PRO A 36 87.84 66.16 34.52
CA PRO A 36 87.43 65.48 33.31
C PRO A 36 85.97 65.06 33.40
N TYR A 37 85.25 65.18 32.28
CA TYR A 37 83.92 64.61 32.14
C TYR A 37 84.04 63.10 31.92
N VAL A 38 83.38 62.31 32.77
CA VAL A 38 83.43 60.85 32.74
C VAL A 38 82.00 60.33 32.59
N ASP A 39 81.74 59.58 31.52
CA ASP A 39 80.41 59.07 31.20
C ASP A 39 79.84 58.21 32.34
N ASN A 40 78.53 58.39 32.61
CA ASN A 40 77.77 57.64 33.62
C ASN A 40 78.35 57.74 35.05
N THR A 41 78.94 58.87 35.41
CA THR A 41 79.41 59.13 36.77
C THR A 41 78.84 60.41 37.38
N ARG A 42 78.91 60.51 38.71
CA ARG A 42 78.76 61.75 39.48
C ARG A 42 80.02 61.97 40.31
N VAL A 43 80.52 63.20 40.34
CA VAL A 43 81.68 63.55 41.18
C VAL A 43 81.19 63.93 42.58
N VAL A 44 81.80 63.33 43.60
CA VAL A 44 81.57 63.64 45.01
C VAL A 44 82.92 64.00 45.64
N GLY A 45 82.96 65.13 46.33
CA GLY A 45 84.11 65.50 47.18
C GLY A 45 85.22 66.35 46.55
N ALA A 46 85.06 66.88 45.35
CA ALA A 46 86.04 67.78 44.74
C ALA A 46 85.69 69.26 44.98
N TYR A 47 85.98 69.77 46.18
CA TYR A 47 85.71 71.17 46.54
C TYR A 47 86.81 72.14 46.10
N THR A 48 88.01 71.64 45.81
CA THR A 48 89.13 72.43 45.27
C THR A 48 89.86 71.65 44.17
N CYS A 49 90.53 72.36 43.26
CA CYS A 49 91.31 71.78 42.17
C CYS A 49 92.82 71.84 42.46
N ASP A 50 93.22 71.94 43.74
CA ASP A 50 94.62 72.13 44.12
C ASP A 50 95.43 70.84 43.89
N VAL A 51 96.76 70.95 43.72
CA VAL A 51 97.64 69.78 43.57
C VAL A 51 97.48 68.83 44.76
N HIS A 52 97.36 67.52 44.49
CA HIS A 52 97.00 66.44 45.42
C HIS A 52 95.54 66.44 45.91
N ALA A 53 94.67 67.31 45.39
CA ALA A 53 93.24 67.17 45.61
C ALA A 53 92.74 65.83 45.04
N LYS A 54 91.77 65.22 45.74
CA LYS A 54 91.17 63.95 45.37
C LYS A 54 89.73 64.19 44.92
N ALA A 55 89.36 63.60 43.79
CA ALA A 55 88.00 63.61 43.29
C ALA A 55 87.49 62.17 43.20
N THR A 56 86.36 61.89 43.84
CA THR A 56 85.74 60.56 43.81
C THR A 56 84.61 60.56 42.80
N PHE A 57 84.75 59.75 41.76
CA PHE A 57 83.74 59.49 40.75
C PHE A 57 82.93 58.28 41.19
N HIS A 58 81.65 58.48 41.50
CA HIS A 58 80.72 57.40 41.74
C HIS A 58 79.98 57.10 40.44
N CYS A 59 79.92 55.83 40.06
CA CYS A 59 79.07 55.42 38.95
C CYS A 59 77.60 55.78 39.26
N LEU A 60 76.87 56.21 38.23
CA LEU A 60 75.42 56.35 38.30
C LEU A 60 74.78 54.98 38.57
N GLN A 61 73.61 54.99 39.19
CA GLN A 61 72.92 53.77 39.60
C GLN A 61 72.79 52.79 38.42
N GLY A 62 73.27 51.55 38.60
CA GLY A 62 73.23 50.52 37.55
C GLY A 62 74.40 50.48 36.58
N SER A 63 75.43 51.29 36.81
CA SER A 63 76.70 51.25 36.08
C SER A 63 77.88 50.91 37.00
N TYR A 64 78.98 50.42 36.44
CA TYR A 64 80.17 49.99 37.17
C TYR A 64 81.43 50.22 36.34
N PHE A 65 82.57 50.39 37.00
CA PHE A 65 83.87 50.41 36.33
C PHE A 65 84.27 49.00 35.88
N GLU A 66 85.19 48.83 34.92
CA GLU A 66 85.55 47.50 34.40
C GLU A 66 85.99 46.49 35.47
N ASP A 67 86.57 46.96 36.56
CA ASP A 67 86.99 46.16 37.71
C ASP A 67 85.83 45.75 38.66
N GLY A 68 84.59 46.10 38.33
CA GLY A 68 83.40 45.77 39.10
C GLY A 68 83.08 46.75 40.24
N THR A 69 83.88 47.81 40.42
CA THR A 69 83.69 48.78 41.50
C THR A 69 82.61 49.82 41.18
N ALA A 70 81.97 50.37 42.23
CA ALA A 70 80.93 51.39 42.11
C ALA A 70 81.47 52.84 42.20
N GLN A 71 82.74 53.01 42.60
CA GLN A 71 83.39 54.31 42.74
C GLN A 71 84.89 54.18 42.50
N LYS A 72 85.49 55.21 41.90
CA LYS A 72 86.94 55.37 41.74
C LYS A 72 87.35 56.77 42.19
N THR A 73 88.50 56.88 42.82
CA THR A 73 89.07 58.16 43.25
C THR A 73 90.31 58.44 42.43
N ILE A 74 90.34 59.59 41.77
CA ILE A 74 91.52 60.11 41.06
C ILE A 74 92.11 61.29 41.82
N SER A 75 93.42 61.48 41.66
CA SER A 75 94.15 62.59 42.29
C SER A 75 94.72 63.57 41.25
N CYS A 76 94.74 64.86 41.58
CA CYS A 76 95.43 65.88 40.79
C CYS A 76 96.94 65.72 40.99
N ARG A 77 97.67 65.37 39.92
CA ARG A 77 99.10 65.08 39.95
C ARG A 77 99.93 66.38 39.96
N SER A 78 101.22 66.26 40.29
CA SER A 78 102.14 67.41 40.41
C SER A 78 102.46 68.11 39.07
N ASP A 79 102.16 67.45 37.95
CA ASP A 79 102.24 67.95 36.57
C ASP A 79 101.02 68.81 36.16
N LEU A 80 100.04 68.99 37.05
CA LEU A 80 98.79 69.74 36.84
C LEU A 80 97.74 69.03 35.97
N GLU A 81 97.89 67.72 35.75
CA GLU A 81 96.89 66.87 35.11
C GLU A 81 96.23 65.92 36.11
N TRP A 82 94.98 65.54 35.84
CA TRP A 82 94.29 64.51 36.61
C TRP A 82 94.73 63.11 36.18
N GLU A 83 94.67 62.12 37.08
CA GLU A 83 94.86 60.72 36.69
C GLU A 83 93.79 60.27 35.69
N ASP A 84 94.17 59.43 34.73
CA ASP A 84 93.26 58.89 33.72
C ASP A 84 92.19 58.01 34.37
N ILE A 85 90.95 58.16 33.91
CA ILE A 85 89.80 57.40 34.39
C ILE A 85 88.90 57.01 33.22
N GLU A 86 88.52 55.73 33.19
CA GLU A 86 87.58 55.20 32.21
C GLU A 86 86.13 55.42 32.67
N GLY A 87 85.21 55.54 31.72
CA GLY A 87 83.77 55.68 32.00
C GLY A 87 83.14 54.43 32.63
N CYS A 88 82.01 54.62 33.31
CA CYS A 88 81.25 53.48 33.84
C CYS A 88 80.45 52.79 32.72
N ARG A 89 80.50 51.45 32.69
CA ARG A 89 79.68 50.63 31.79
C ARG A 89 78.31 50.38 32.41
N VAL A 90 77.25 50.55 31.63
CA VAL A 90 75.88 50.24 32.05
C VAL A 90 75.71 48.72 32.13
N ARG A 91 75.08 48.23 33.20
CA ARG A 91 74.80 46.80 33.36
C ARG A 91 73.84 46.31 32.27
N ARG A 92 74.16 45.15 31.68
CA ARG A 92 73.33 44.48 30.68
C ARG A 92 72.92 43.09 31.17
N CYS A 93 71.63 42.81 31.13
CA CYS A 93 71.07 41.51 31.44
C CYS A 93 71.19 40.56 30.24
N PRO A 94 71.31 39.23 30.46
CA PRO A 94 71.40 38.26 29.38
C PRO A 94 70.12 38.21 28.54
N LYS A 95 70.24 37.84 27.26
CA LYS A 95 69.08 37.68 26.37
C LYS A 95 68.13 36.61 26.93
N LEU A 96 66.90 36.99 27.24
CA LEU A 96 65.86 36.07 27.68
C LEU A 96 65.34 35.23 26.53
N VAL A 97 65.24 33.92 26.74
CA VAL A 97 64.62 32.96 25.83
C VAL A 97 63.54 32.22 26.60
N ILE A 98 62.34 32.11 26.03
CA ILE A 98 61.17 31.47 26.68
C ILE A 98 60.65 30.39 25.75
N ARG A 99 60.54 29.14 26.21
CA ARG A 99 59.91 28.09 25.39
C ARG A 99 58.41 28.36 25.30
N ASN A 100 57.87 28.25 24.08
CA ASN A 100 56.48 28.57 23.76
C ASN A 100 56.08 30.01 24.13
N GLY A 101 57.02 30.95 24.02
CA GLY A 101 56.77 32.38 24.22
C GLY A 101 57.76 33.24 23.45
N HIS A 102 57.58 34.55 23.53
CA HIS A 102 58.47 35.56 22.97
C HIS A 102 58.68 36.70 23.97
N VAL A 103 59.76 37.45 23.77
CA VAL A 103 60.12 38.62 24.57
C VAL A 103 60.30 39.80 23.63
N THR A 104 59.89 40.99 24.04
CA THR A 104 60.13 42.23 23.30
C THR A 104 61.62 42.49 23.12
N GLU A 105 62.06 42.97 21.95
CA GLU A 105 63.48 43.06 21.59
C GLU A 105 64.28 44.13 22.34
N SER A 106 63.62 45.09 23.00
CA SER A 106 64.23 46.25 23.67
C SER A 106 64.17 46.17 25.20
N GLY A 107 65.25 46.53 25.91
CA GLY A 107 65.24 46.68 27.38
C GLY A 107 66.25 45.83 28.16
N VAL A 108 67.36 45.42 27.53
CA VAL A 108 68.40 44.60 28.17
C VAL A 108 69.39 45.38 29.05
N GLU A 109 69.32 46.71 29.06
CA GLU A 109 70.18 47.57 29.90
C GLU A 109 69.58 47.77 31.30
N TYR A 110 70.36 48.28 32.25
CA TYR A 110 69.90 48.54 33.61
C TYR A 110 68.64 49.40 33.62
N ASN A 111 67.67 49.03 34.46
CA ASN A 111 66.34 49.63 34.52
C ASN A 111 65.49 49.43 33.25
N GLY A 112 66.02 48.72 32.25
CA GLY A 112 65.29 48.28 31.08
C GLY A 112 64.19 47.29 31.45
N ILE A 113 63.05 47.46 30.79
CA ILE A 113 61.85 46.67 30.99
C ILE A 113 61.59 45.90 29.69
N VAL A 114 61.44 44.59 29.81
CA VAL A 114 61.01 43.73 28.70
C VAL A 114 59.68 43.07 29.06
N THR A 115 58.85 42.89 28.05
CA THR A 115 57.58 42.17 28.19
C THR A 115 57.75 40.76 27.65
N ALA A 116 57.55 39.77 28.50
CA ALA A 116 57.52 38.37 28.14
C ALA A 116 56.07 37.94 27.91
N ARG A 117 55.78 37.31 26.77
CA ARG A 117 54.44 36.86 26.38
C ARG A 117 54.46 35.41 25.90
N CYS A 118 53.58 34.58 26.45
CA CYS A 118 53.40 33.21 25.99
C CYS A 118 52.68 33.16 24.63
N HIS A 119 52.99 32.14 23.83
CA HIS A 119 52.23 31.84 22.62
C HIS A 119 50.80 31.41 22.96
N ALA A 120 49.89 31.56 22.00
CA ALA A 120 48.50 31.15 22.18
C ALA A 120 48.42 29.68 22.62
N GLY A 121 47.63 29.40 23.67
CA GLY A 121 47.49 28.07 24.25
C GLY A 121 48.51 27.71 25.32
N TYR A 122 49.39 28.65 25.70
CA TYR A 122 50.35 28.49 26.79
C TYR A 122 50.23 29.62 27.83
N SER A 123 50.56 29.33 29.08
CA SER A 123 50.60 30.28 30.19
C SER A 123 51.81 30.03 31.10
N PHE A 124 52.16 30.99 31.94
CA PHE A 124 53.11 30.78 33.03
C PHE A 124 52.46 29.93 34.15
N LYS A 125 53.27 29.45 35.10
CA LYS A 125 52.80 28.58 36.21
C LYS A 125 51.75 29.23 37.10
N ASP A 126 51.73 30.55 37.18
CA ASP A 126 50.76 31.35 37.93
C ASP A 126 49.46 31.62 37.15
N GLY A 127 49.35 31.10 35.92
CA GLY A 127 48.19 31.27 35.03
C GLY A 127 48.24 32.54 34.18
N THR A 128 49.25 33.41 34.35
CA THR A 128 49.38 34.62 33.53
C THR A 128 49.91 34.30 32.14
N THR A 129 49.61 35.14 31.14
CA THR A 129 50.10 34.98 29.75
C THR A 129 51.13 36.05 29.37
N VAL A 130 51.22 37.11 30.17
CA VAL A 130 52.12 38.23 29.98
C VAL A 130 52.70 38.61 31.34
N VAL A 131 54.03 38.70 31.42
CA VAL A 131 54.74 39.21 32.59
C VAL A 131 55.72 40.29 32.16
N VAL A 132 55.86 41.31 33.00
CA VAL A 132 56.80 42.39 32.80
C VAL A 132 57.99 42.14 33.70
N VAL A 133 59.19 42.11 33.13
CA VAL A 133 60.42 41.82 33.86
C VAL A 133 61.41 42.94 33.68
N GLN A 134 62.12 43.26 34.77
CA GLN A 134 63.01 44.42 34.85
C GLN A 134 64.45 43.97 35.09
N CYS A 135 65.39 44.60 34.41
CA CYS A 135 66.82 44.38 34.59
C CYS A 135 67.32 45.17 35.80
N LEU A 136 67.69 44.46 36.88
CA LEU A 136 68.18 45.02 38.13
C LEU A 136 69.68 44.73 38.34
N GLU A 137 70.22 45.12 39.49
CA GLU A 137 71.65 44.96 39.83
C GLU A 137 72.14 43.51 39.78
N ARG A 138 71.28 42.53 40.07
CA ARG A 138 71.63 41.10 40.10
C ARG A 138 71.13 40.31 38.88
N GLY A 139 70.69 41.00 37.82
CA GLY A 139 70.07 40.40 36.64
C GLY A 139 68.57 40.67 36.57
N TRP A 140 67.85 39.87 35.78
CA TRP A 140 66.39 39.96 35.70
C TRP A 140 65.75 39.66 37.06
N ASN A 141 64.74 40.42 37.46
CA ASN A 141 63.98 40.15 38.71
C ASN A 141 63.10 38.88 38.66
N TRP A 142 63.34 38.03 37.67
CA TRP A 142 62.52 36.89 37.31
C TRP A 142 63.40 35.65 37.15
N THR A 143 63.02 34.57 37.82
CA THR A 143 63.84 33.34 37.95
C THR A 143 63.54 32.27 36.90
N GLN A 144 62.77 32.62 35.86
CA GLN A 144 62.39 31.80 34.71
C GLN A 144 61.47 30.59 35.03
N VAL A 145 60.31 30.58 34.39
CA VAL A 145 59.55 29.37 34.13
C VAL A 145 59.08 29.42 32.68
N ASP A 146 59.35 28.35 31.92
CA ASP A 146 58.83 28.20 30.56
C ASP A 146 57.30 28.24 30.53
N CYS A 147 56.73 28.69 29.41
CA CYS A 147 55.29 28.67 29.21
C CYS A 147 54.81 27.21 29.10
N ILE A 148 53.89 26.83 29.98
CA ILE A 148 53.25 25.51 30.01
C ILE A 148 51.94 25.53 29.24
N ALA A 149 51.56 24.39 28.64
CA ALA A 149 50.32 24.28 27.89
C ALA A 149 49.11 24.48 28.82
N ILE A 150 48.12 25.25 28.38
CA ILE A 150 46.88 25.47 29.11
C ILE A 150 46.11 24.15 29.22
N MET A 151 45.59 23.87 30.41
CA MET A 151 44.76 22.68 30.68
C MET A 151 43.35 22.90 30.18
N CYS A 152 42.77 21.89 29.55
CA CYS A 152 41.38 21.94 29.12
C CYS A 152 40.42 21.64 30.27
N THR A 153 39.21 22.19 30.16
CA THR A 153 38.09 21.80 31.02
C THR A 153 37.78 20.30 30.87
N ARG A 154 37.06 19.76 31.85
CA ARG A 154 36.63 18.36 31.86
C ARG A 154 35.93 18.02 30.54
N ARG A 155 36.27 16.85 29.99
CA ARG A 155 35.69 16.31 28.75
C ARG A 155 34.15 16.31 28.81
N PRO A 156 33.44 16.68 27.72
CA PRO A 156 31.99 16.53 27.65
C PRO A 156 31.54 15.08 27.92
N GLU A 157 30.51 14.92 28.75
CA GLU A 157 29.92 13.62 29.06
C GLU A 157 28.90 13.24 27.97
N ILE A 158 29.33 12.42 27.01
CA ILE A 158 28.46 11.90 25.95
C ILE A 158 27.97 10.50 26.34
N THR A 159 26.66 10.28 26.28
CA THR A 159 26.08 8.95 26.53
C THR A 159 26.16 8.05 25.30
N LYS A 160 26.21 6.73 25.51
CA LYS A 160 26.17 5.68 24.46
C LYS A 160 27.28 5.75 23.38
N VAL A 161 28.40 6.37 23.71
CA VAL A 161 29.64 6.24 22.94
C VAL A 161 30.43 5.00 23.39
N LEU A 162 31.27 4.49 22.51
CA LEU A 162 32.42 3.67 22.89
C LEU A 162 33.40 4.57 23.68
N PHE A 163 34.23 3.99 24.56
CA PHE A 163 35.20 4.78 25.35
C PHE A 163 35.92 5.79 24.46
N PRO A 164 35.97 7.09 24.83
CA PRO A 164 36.54 8.12 23.98
C PRO A 164 38.00 7.77 23.67
N ILE A 165 38.33 7.71 22.39
CA ILE A 165 39.68 7.38 21.95
C ILE A 165 40.44 8.70 21.81
N ALA A 166 41.41 8.93 22.68
CA ALA A 166 42.38 10.01 22.51
C ALA A 166 43.35 9.58 21.40
N ILE A 167 43.38 10.32 20.28
CA ILE A 167 44.11 9.90 19.07
C ILE A 167 45.46 10.60 18.98
N PHE A 168 45.55 11.87 19.40
CA PHE A 168 46.80 12.61 19.43
C PHE A 168 47.03 13.11 20.85
N ARG A 169 47.99 12.50 21.55
CA ARG A 169 48.56 13.00 22.81
C ARG A 169 49.90 13.65 22.50
N ALA A 170 50.08 14.91 22.86
CA ALA A 170 51.42 15.45 23.02
C ALA A 170 52.04 14.75 24.24
N SER A 171 53.07 13.92 24.02
CA SER A 171 53.76 13.10 25.02
C SER A 171 53.86 13.75 26.41
N HIS A 172 53.34 13.07 27.45
CA HIS A 172 53.97 12.80 28.75
C HIS A 172 52.91 12.37 29.79
N VAL A 173 53.20 11.24 30.43
CA VAL A 173 52.63 10.65 31.66
C VAL A 173 51.72 11.61 32.46
N GLY A 174 50.45 11.25 32.57
CA GLY A 174 49.41 11.99 33.30
C GLY A 174 48.13 12.10 32.46
N ASP A 175 46.99 11.73 33.04
CA ASP A 175 45.69 11.62 32.37
C ASP A 175 45.00 13.00 32.25
N VAL A 176 45.72 14.01 31.77
CA VAL A 176 45.28 15.41 31.77
C VAL A 176 45.32 16.00 30.36
N ASP A 177 44.19 16.52 29.90
CA ASP A 177 43.99 17.09 28.56
C ASP A 177 44.52 18.53 28.46
N ARG A 178 45.29 18.82 27.42
CA ARG A 178 46.01 20.09 27.22
C ARG A 178 45.71 20.72 25.87
N PHE A 179 46.06 22.00 25.73
CA PHE A 179 45.99 22.72 24.46
C PHE A 179 46.56 21.89 23.30
N GLY A 180 45.75 21.74 22.24
CA GLY A 180 46.11 20.99 21.05
C GLY A 180 45.68 19.53 21.04
N ASP A 181 45.31 18.94 22.18
CA ASP A 181 44.82 17.55 22.24
C ASP A 181 43.52 17.39 21.45
N VAL A 182 43.39 16.22 20.80
CA VAL A 182 42.22 15.86 19.98
C VAL A 182 41.62 14.55 20.47
N ILE A 183 40.32 14.59 20.76
CA ILE A 183 39.54 13.44 21.21
C ILE A 183 38.53 13.05 20.13
N ARG A 184 38.41 11.75 19.89
CA ARG A 184 37.37 11.19 19.01
C ARG A 184 36.35 10.40 19.82
N TYR A 185 35.09 10.77 19.65
CA TYR A 185 33.95 10.02 20.13
C TYR A 185 33.38 9.16 19.01
N ASN A 186 33.08 7.91 19.32
CA ASN A 186 32.42 6.97 18.41
C ASN A 186 31.11 6.52 19.05
N CYS A 187 29.98 6.69 18.36
CA CYS A 187 28.73 6.11 18.82
C CYS A 187 28.80 4.57 18.81
N LYS A 188 28.08 3.92 19.73
CA LYS A 188 27.88 2.46 19.72
C LYS A 188 27.18 2.03 18.41
N ARG A 189 27.33 0.75 18.04
CA ARG A 189 26.77 0.19 16.79
C ARG A 189 25.26 0.49 16.67
N GLY A 190 24.86 1.15 15.59
CA GLY A 190 23.45 1.50 15.30
C GLY A 190 22.98 2.87 15.82
N GLU A 191 23.82 3.58 16.57
CA GLU A 191 23.54 4.93 17.08
C GLU A 191 24.29 6.00 16.24
N ARG A 192 23.75 7.22 16.19
CA ARG A 192 24.30 8.39 15.49
C ARG A 192 24.16 9.65 16.36
N PHE A 193 25.01 10.65 16.13
CA PHE A 193 24.83 12.00 16.64
C PHE A 193 23.61 12.66 15.96
N MET A 194 23.10 13.76 16.52
CA MET A 194 21.91 14.46 16.00
C MET A 194 22.12 15.04 14.60
N ASP A 195 23.37 15.32 14.21
CA ASP A 195 23.78 15.73 12.87
C ASP A 195 23.86 14.57 11.85
N GLY A 196 23.53 13.34 12.26
CA GLY A 196 23.55 12.13 11.44
C GLY A 196 24.91 11.44 11.34
N THR A 197 25.97 11.99 11.93
CA THR A 197 27.31 11.40 11.92
C THR A 197 27.48 10.27 12.94
N THR A 198 28.45 9.38 12.73
CA THR A 198 28.78 8.28 13.68
C THR A 198 29.98 8.60 14.57
N THR A 199 30.72 9.66 14.23
CA THR A 199 31.96 10.06 14.89
C THR A 199 32.04 11.57 15.03
N LYS A 200 32.44 12.05 16.21
CA LYS A 200 32.61 13.48 16.51
C LYS A 200 34.02 13.74 17.04
N TRP A 201 34.64 14.82 16.57
CA TRP A 201 36.02 15.18 16.89
C TRP A 201 36.04 16.50 17.63
N ILE A 202 36.66 16.52 18.82
CA ILE A 202 36.81 17.75 19.60
C ILE A 202 38.29 18.04 19.83
N LYS A 203 38.63 19.33 19.82
CA LYS A 203 40.00 19.83 20.00
C LYS A 203 40.05 20.85 21.13
N CYS A 204 41.05 20.72 21.99
CA CYS A 204 41.32 21.67 23.06
C CYS A 204 41.87 22.98 22.47
N ASN A 205 41.17 24.09 22.69
CA ASN A 205 41.50 25.40 22.16
C ASN A 205 42.45 26.20 23.08
N ALA A 206 42.94 27.33 22.59
CA ALA A 206 43.90 28.18 23.31
C ALA A 206 43.32 28.82 24.59
N SER A 207 42.01 28.75 24.81
CA SER A 207 41.30 29.24 25.98
C SER A 207 41.08 28.14 27.03
N GLY A 208 41.56 26.92 26.80
CA GLY A 208 41.29 25.77 27.68
C GLY A 208 39.85 25.23 27.57
N LEU A 209 39.15 25.55 26.48
CA LEU A 209 37.81 25.05 26.18
C LEU A 209 37.86 24.06 25.01
N TRP A 210 36.95 23.10 25.00
CA TRP A 210 36.73 22.26 23.83
C TRP A 210 35.97 23.06 22.76
N ASN A 211 36.40 22.96 21.50
CA ASN A 211 35.78 23.66 20.37
C ASN A 211 34.29 23.31 20.15
N ASP A 212 33.83 22.18 20.68
CA ASP A 212 32.48 21.68 20.52
C ASP A 212 31.96 21.19 21.88
N THR A 213 31.36 22.13 22.62
CA THR A 213 30.75 21.89 23.94
C THR A 213 29.37 21.26 23.84
N ASP A 214 28.69 21.42 22.69
CA ASP A 214 27.37 20.86 22.38
C ASP A 214 27.53 19.47 21.75
N SER A 215 28.33 18.61 22.40
CA SER A 215 28.41 17.21 22.01
C SER A 215 27.08 16.52 22.31
N ASP A 216 26.19 16.56 21.32
CA ASP A 216 24.92 15.86 21.33
C ASP A 216 25.09 14.39 21.71
N ASN A 217 24.12 13.86 22.43
CA ASN A 217 24.10 12.45 22.77
C ASN A 217 23.86 11.59 21.53
N CYS A 218 24.50 10.41 21.48
CA CYS A 218 24.18 9.42 20.47
C CYS A 218 22.74 8.92 20.66
N ALA A 219 21.96 8.91 19.59
CA ALA A 219 20.62 8.36 19.54
C ALA A 219 20.53 7.27 18.46
N SER A 220 19.62 6.31 18.65
CA SER A 220 19.38 5.28 17.65
C SER A 220 18.93 5.94 16.35
N ALA A 221 19.50 5.51 15.22
CA ALA A 221 19.05 6.01 13.92
C ALA A 221 17.55 5.72 13.76
N ARG A 222 16.76 6.78 13.62
CA ARG A 222 15.30 6.71 13.46
C ARG A 222 14.91 7.30 12.13
N CYS A 223 14.00 6.62 11.44
CA CYS A 223 13.31 7.23 10.32
C CYS A 223 12.34 8.31 10.82
N PRO A 224 11.98 9.29 9.99
CA PRO A 224 10.93 10.26 10.33
C PRO A 224 9.63 9.54 10.73
N PRO A 225 8.75 10.20 11.50
CA PRO A 225 7.45 9.64 11.86
C PRO A 225 6.72 9.14 10.62
N LEU A 226 6.08 7.97 10.71
CA LEU A 226 5.33 7.39 9.59
C LEU A 226 4.31 8.42 9.07
N PRO A 227 4.23 8.65 7.75
CA PRO A 227 3.29 9.60 7.19
C PRO A 227 1.85 9.19 7.53
N SER A 228 1.04 10.14 7.99
CA SER A 228 -0.40 9.92 8.20
C SER A 228 -1.11 9.89 6.86
N ILE A 229 -1.31 8.69 6.31
CA ILE A 229 -2.05 8.48 5.07
C ILE A 229 -3.52 8.16 5.43
N PRO A 230 -4.50 8.94 4.94
CA PRO A 230 -5.92 8.68 5.22
C PRO A 230 -6.37 7.29 4.75
N GLY A 231 -6.97 6.51 5.65
CA GLY A 231 -7.47 5.16 5.35
C GLY A 231 -6.41 4.06 5.36
N VAL A 232 -5.19 4.37 5.79
CA VAL A 232 -4.10 3.41 5.98
C VAL A 232 -3.74 3.38 7.46
N LYS A 233 -3.64 2.18 8.04
CA LYS A 233 -3.16 2.00 9.43
C LYS A 233 -1.86 1.21 9.44
N PRO A 234 -0.78 1.74 10.06
CA PRO A 234 0.43 0.96 10.26
C PRO A 234 0.20 -0.10 11.34
N VAL A 235 0.54 -1.35 11.04
CA VAL A 235 0.43 -2.48 11.98
C VAL A 235 1.40 -2.33 13.16
N ARG A 236 2.57 -1.70 12.93
CA ARG A 236 3.57 -1.38 13.96
C ARG A 236 4.10 0.06 13.79
N ARG A 237 4.24 0.79 14.91
CA ARG A 237 4.67 2.20 14.94
C ARG A 237 6.15 2.43 15.30
N LEU A 238 7.02 1.43 15.15
CA LEU A 238 8.44 1.60 15.48
C LEU A 238 9.22 2.11 14.27
N ALA A 239 9.81 3.30 14.39
CA ALA A 239 10.66 3.93 13.38
C ALA A 239 12.16 3.76 13.71
N LEU A 240 12.60 2.55 14.03
CA LEU A 240 14.02 2.27 14.31
C LEU A 240 14.70 1.74 13.05
N ASN A 241 15.99 2.00 12.86
CA ASN A 241 16.74 1.42 11.75
C ASN A 241 16.59 -0.12 11.70
N GLY A 242 16.28 -0.66 10.52
CA GLY A 242 16.06 -2.08 10.30
C GLY A 242 14.66 -2.56 10.69
N THR A 243 13.77 -1.68 11.19
CA THR A 243 12.37 -2.07 11.40
C THR A 243 11.61 -2.10 10.09
N THR A 244 10.72 -3.08 9.99
CA THR A 244 9.72 -3.17 8.92
C THR A 244 8.35 -2.92 9.52
N THR A 245 7.56 -2.09 8.85
CA THR A 245 6.17 -1.81 9.18
C THR A 245 5.29 -2.21 8.00
N GLU A 246 4.21 -2.93 8.29
CA GLU A 246 3.15 -3.20 7.31
C GLU A 246 2.12 -2.07 7.36
N PHE A 247 1.82 -1.50 6.20
CA PHE A 247 0.69 -0.61 6.00
C PHE A 247 -0.47 -1.42 5.41
N ARG A 248 -1.65 -1.27 6.02
CA ARG A 248 -2.86 -1.96 5.59
C ARG A 248 -3.95 -0.94 5.30
N CYS A 249 -4.60 -1.08 4.14
CA CYS A 249 -5.79 -0.32 3.81
C CYS A 249 -6.98 -0.75 4.67
N ASP A 250 -7.90 0.17 4.95
CA ASP A 250 -9.18 -0.19 5.55
C ASP A 250 -9.95 -1.20 4.65
N PRO A 251 -10.80 -2.08 5.22
CA PRO A 251 -11.55 -3.07 4.45
C PRO A 251 -12.31 -2.48 3.26
N GLY A 252 -12.27 -3.16 2.11
CA GLY A 252 -12.89 -2.70 0.87
C GLY A 252 -12.08 -1.68 0.08
N LYS A 253 -10.80 -1.47 0.42
CA LYS A 253 -9.86 -0.64 -0.31
C LYS A 253 -8.53 -1.35 -0.53
N VAL A 254 -7.83 -0.97 -1.59
CA VAL A 254 -6.53 -1.52 -2.00
C VAL A 254 -5.57 -0.41 -2.42
N PHE A 255 -4.28 -0.71 -2.45
CA PHE A 255 -3.27 0.15 -3.06
C PHE A 255 -3.38 0.11 -4.60
N HIS A 256 -2.70 1.04 -5.27
CA HIS A 256 -2.73 1.15 -6.73
C HIS A 256 -2.23 -0.11 -7.46
N ASP A 257 -1.38 -0.91 -6.82
CA ASP A 257 -0.89 -2.20 -7.34
C ASP A 257 -1.88 -3.36 -7.11
N GLY A 258 -3.04 -3.10 -6.50
CA GLY A 258 -4.05 -4.11 -6.13
C GLY A 258 -3.79 -4.81 -4.79
N SER A 259 -2.72 -4.48 -4.07
CA SER A 259 -2.43 -5.11 -2.78
C SER A 259 -3.29 -4.55 -1.64
N ALA A 260 -3.67 -5.41 -0.69
CA ALA A 260 -4.36 -4.99 0.53
C ALA A 260 -3.39 -4.47 1.62
N SER A 261 -2.11 -4.87 1.51
CA SER A 261 -1.04 -4.40 2.37
C SER A 261 0.30 -4.26 1.64
N GLN A 262 1.10 -3.29 2.09
CA GLN A 262 2.45 -3.02 1.61
C GLN A 262 3.43 -2.95 2.79
N LEU A 263 4.62 -3.53 2.62
CA LEU A 263 5.68 -3.49 3.61
C LEU A 263 6.62 -2.31 3.32
N VAL A 264 6.91 -1.54 4.36
CA VAL A 264 7.91 -0.47 4.30
C VAL A 264 9.00 -0.74 5.32
N TYR A 265 10.25 -0.51 4.94
CA TYR A 265 11.39 -0.70 5.83
C TYR A 265 12.12 0.62 6.08
N CYS A 266 12.63 0.78 7.29
CA CYS A 266 13.41 1.93 7.71
C CYS A 266 14.90 1.65 7.47
N ASP A 267 15.55 2.44 6.59
CA ASP A 267 16.99 2.34 6.30
C ASP A 267 17.88 3.10 7.29
N GLY A 268 17.26 3.75 8.28
CA GLY A 268 17.89 4.59 9.30
C GLY A 268 17.83 6.09 9.01
N THR A 269 17.43 6.51 7.80
CA THR A 269 17.22 7.91 7.42
C THR A 269 15.84 8.16 6.79
N ALA A 270 15.32 7.21 6.02
CA ALA A 270 14.06 7.31 5.32
C ALA A 270 13.33 5.95 5.26
N TRP A 271 12.03 6.01 4.99
CA TRP A 271 11.22 4.83 4.68
C TRP A 271 11.32 4.56 3.18
N ASN A 272 11.85 3.41 2.78
CA ASN A 272 12.07 3.08 1.36
C ASN A 272 10.81 2.51 0.66
N GLY A 273 9.62 2.94 1.07
CA GLY A 273 8.36 2.36 0.58
C GLY A 273 7.36 3.42 0.11
N SER A 274 6.65 3.10 -0.98
CA SER A 274 5.69 3.97 -1.66
C SER A 274 4.25 3.69 -1.24
N ALA A 275 3.98 3.64 0.07
CA ALA A 275 2.60 3.54 0.56
C ALA A 275 1.82 4.76 0.06
N THR A 276 1.06 4.55 -0.99
CA THR A 276 0.26 5.57 -1.67
C THR A 276 -1.17 5.51 -1.13
N LYS A 277 -2.04 6.41 -1.59
CA LYS A 277 -3.44 6.47 -1.18
C LYS A 277 -4.15 5.15 -1.49
N CYS A 278 -5.04 4.70 -0.59
CA CYS A 278 -5.93 3.56 -0.89
C CYS A 278 -7.09 3.98 -1.79
N GLU A 279 -7.43 3.14 -2.75
CA GLU A 279 -8.55 3.28 -3.68
C GLU A 279 -9.61 2.20 -3.38
N PRO A 280 -10.89 2.43 -3.71
CA PRO A 280 -11.92 1.42 -3.54
C PRO A 280 -11.58 0.11 -4.27
N LEU A 281 -11.82 -1.04 -3.62
CA LEU A 281 -11.71 -2.35 -4.27
C LEU A 281 -12.88 -2.52 -5.23
N HIS A 282 -12.60 -2.76 -6.51
CA HIS A 282 -13.60 -3.01 -7.55
C HIS A 282 -13.60 -4.48 -7.99
N CYS A 283 -14.78 -5.11 -8.03
CA CYS A 283 -14.94 -6.51 -8.48
C CYS A 283 -15.04 -6.68 -10.00
N GLY A 284 -14.67 -5.66 -10.77
CA GLY A 284 -14.78 -5.65 -12.23
C GLY A 284 -16.22 -5.55 -12.75
N GLU A 285 -16.33 -5.41 -14.07
CA GLU A 285 -17.61 -5.36 -14.77
C GLU A 285 -18.21 -6.76 -14.93
N ILE A 286 -19.51 -6.86 -14.68
CA ILE A 286 -20.22 -8.11 -14.84
C ILE A 286 -20.78 -8.20 -16.25
N ARG A 287 -20.33 -9.19 -17.02
CA ARG A 287 -20.92 -9.48 -18.33
C ARG A 287 -22.15 -10.37 -18.16
N PRO A 288 -23.33 -9.99 -18.68
CA PRO A 288 -24.47 -10.90 -18.68
C PRO A 288 -24.16 -12.13 -19.51
N SER A 289 -24.57 -13.30 -19.00
CA SER A 289 -24.55 -14.54 -19.77
C SER A 289 -25.59 -14.50 -20.91
N GLU A 290 -25.48 -15.42 -21.87
CA GLU A 290 -26.49 -15.55 -22.92
C GLU A 290 -27.87 -15.81 -22.28
N TYR A 291 -28.89 -15.04 -22.67
CA TYR A 291 -30.24 -15.01 -22.04
C TYR A 291 -30.26 -14.54 -20.57
N GLY A 292 -29.16 -14.02 -20.05
CA GLY A 292 -29.05 -13.36 -18.75
C GLY A 292 -29.19 -11.85 -18.84
N MET A 293 -29.67 -11.23 -17.77
CA MET A 293 -29.77 -9.79 -17.58
C MET A 293 -29.19 -9.45 -16.22
N VAL A 294 -28.37 -8.41 -16.20
CA VAL A 294 -27.72 -7.90 -14.99
C VAL A 294 -27.75 -6.37 -15.02
N ASN A 295 -28.06 -5.76 -13.87
CA ASN A 295 -28.10 -4.32 -13.72
C ASN A 295 -27.37 -3.93 -12.43
N TRP A 296 -26.36 -3.07 -12.54
CA TRP A 296 -25.52 -2.62 -11.44
C TRP A 296 -25.27 -1.11 -11.55
N THR A 297 -25.19 -0.44 -10.41
CA THR A 297 -24.81 0.98 -10.32
C THR A 297 -23.36 1.16 -9.91
N GLU A 298 -22.84 0.25 -9.09
CA GLU A 298 -21.48 0.27 -8.55
C GLU A 298 -20.91 -1.16 -8.50
N THR A 299 -19.60 -1.28 -8.61
CA THR A 299 -18.87 -2.56 -8.59
C THR A 299 -17.89 -2.66 -7.42
N VAL A 300 -18.09 -1.85 -6.37
CA VAL A 300 -17.15 -1.78 -5.24
C VAL A 300 -17.45 -2.85 -4.18
N PHE A 301 -16.48 -3.10 -3.29
CA PHE A 301 -16.64 -4.02 -2.16
C PHE A 301 -17.97 -3.84 -1.43
N GLY A 302 -18.70 -4.94 -1.24
CA GLY A 302 -19.99 -4.97 -0.57
C GLY A 302 -21.20 -4.63 -1.46
N SER A 303 -20.99 -4.09 -2.67
CA SER A 303 -22.06 -3.89 -3.66
C SER A 303 -22.76 -5.22 -3.95
N VAL A 304 -24.08 -5.16 -4.11
CA VAL A 304 -24.94 -6.31 -4.42
C VAL A 304 -25.60 -6.07 -5.75
N VAL A 305 -25.52 -7.07 -6.63
CA VAL A 305 -26.06 -7.03 -7.98
C VAL A 305 -27.00 -8.20 -8.18
N ARG A 306 -28.15 -7.93 -8.79
CA ARG A 306 -29.15 -8.97 -9.09
C ARG A 306 -28.98 -9.48 -10.52
N HIS A 307 -28.64 -10.76 -10.63
CA HIS A 307 -28.66 -11.48 -11.89
C HIS A 307 -30.04 -12.09 -12.10
N SER A 308 -30.52 -12.03 -13.34
CA SER A 308 -31.81 -12.59 -13.71
C SER A 308 -31.74 -13.26 -15.07
N CYS A 309 -32.28 -14.46 -15.18
CA CYS A 309 -32.47 -15.09 -16.49
C CYS A 309 -33.75 -14.57 -17.16
N ALA A 310 -33.71 -14.51 -18.49
CA ALA A 310 -34.87 -14.27 -19.33
C ALA A 310 -35.97 -15.31 -19.04
N LEU A 311 -37.22 -14.97 -19.40
CA LEU A 311 -38.35 -15.86 -19.19
C LEU A 311 -38.10 -17.22 -19.90
N GLY A 312 -38.33 -18.32 -19.19
CA GLY A 312 -38.07 -19.67 -19.70
C GLY A 312 -36.65 -20.18 -19.49
N TYR A 313 -35.76 -19.37 -18.90
CA TYR A 313 -34.40 -19.76 -18.52
C TYR A 313 -34.20 -19.65 -17.01
N THR A 314 -33.28 -20.44 -16.46
CA THR A 314 -32.95 -20.47 -15.03
C THR A 314 -31.47 -20.77 -14.79
N PHE A 315 -30.95 -20.28 -13.67
CA PHE A 315 -29.72 -20.80 -13.08
C PHE A 315 -30.04 -22.04 -12.23
N ASP A 316 -29.00 -22.75 -11.78
CA ASP A 316 -29.16 -23.90 -10.89
C ASP A 316 -29.80 -23.50 -9.54
N ALA A 317 -29.55 -22.27 -9.08
CA ALA A 317 -30.13 -21.71 -7.86
C ALA A 317 -31.50 -21.02 -8.05
N GLY A 318 -32.05 -21.05 -9.27
CA GLY A 318 -33.33 -20.41 -9.63
C GLY A 318 -33.18 -19.30 -10.68
N ARG A 319 -34.28 -18.59 -10.96
CA ARG A 319 -34.33 -17.59 -12.04
C ARG A 319 -33.55 -16.31 -11.72
N THR A 320 -33.45 -15.95 -10.45
CA THR A 320 -32.76 -14.74 -9.99
C THR A 320 -31.79 -15.09 -8.87
N VAL A 321 -30.59 -14.54 -8.94
CA VAL A 321 -29.54 -14.75 -7.94
C VAL A 321 -28.91 -13.41 -7.63
N ASP A 322 -28.78 -13.09 -6.35
CA ASP A 322 -28.07 -11.90 -5.89
C ASP A 322 -26.60 -12.26 -5.65
N VAL A 323 -25.69 -11.53 -6.28
CA VAL A 323 -24.24 -11.67 -6.11
C VAL A 323 -23.69 -10.45 -5.38
N ARG A 324 -22.67 -10.65 -4.55
CA ARG A 324 -22.01 -9.61 -3.78
C ARG A 324 -20.53 -9.54 -4.12
N CYS A 325 -20.03 -8.32 -4.26
CA CYS A 325 -18.60 -8.06 -4.41
C CYS A 325 -17.89 -8.36 -3.08
N ASN A 326 -17.02 -9.36 -3.09
CA ASN A 326 -16.32 -9.85 -1.90
C ASN A 326 -14.98 -9.13 -1.68
N GLU A 327 -14.25 -9.51 -0.63
CA GLU A 327 -12.97 -8.89 -0.27
C GLU A 327 -11.79 -9.26 -1.18
N THR A 328 -11.95 -10.27 -2.05
CA THR A 328 -10.92 -10.66 -3.03
C THR A 328 -11.05 -9.90 -4.35
N GLY A 329 -12.13 -9.12 -4.52
CA GLY A 329 -12.40 -8.44 -5.79
C GLY A 329 -13.19 -9.34 -6.76
N ASP A 330 -13.89 -10.35 -6.26
CA ASP A 330 -14.72 -11.25 -7.07
C ASP A 330 -16.20 -11.15 -6.69
N TRP A 331 -17.06 -11.43 -7.67
CA TRP A 331 -18.51 -11.55 -7.44
C TRP A 331 -18.86 -12.95 -6.94
N SER A 332 -19.56 -13.04 -5.80
CA SER A 332 -19.94 -14.31 -5.18
C SER A 332 -21.42 -14.34 -4.79
N PRO A 333 -22.15 -15.46 -4.99
CA PRO A 333 -21.68 -16.71 -5.61
C PRO A 333 -21.54 -16.59 -7.14
N GLU A 334 -20.74 -17.47 -7.75
CA GLU A 334 -20.70 -17.58 -9.21
C GLU A 334 -22.07 -18.01 -9.75
N THR A 335 -22.65 -17.23 -10.67
CA THR A 335 -24.02 -17.44 -11.16
C THR A 335 -24.12 -18.44 -12.32
N GLY A 336 -23.02 -18.80 -12.97
CA GLY A 336 -23.03 -19.73 -14.10
C GLY A 336 -23.79 -19.21 -15.32
N GLN A 337 -24.22 -20.12 -16.20
CA GLN A 337 -24.98 -19.78 -17.42
C GLN A 337 -26.49 -20.02 -17.24
N CYS A 338 -27.31 -19.14 -17.83
CA CYS A 338 -28.75 -19.35 -17.92
C CYS A 338 -29.05 -20.53 -18.84
N ARG A 339 -29.73 -21.55 -18.33
CA ARG A 339 -30.16 -22.73 -19.10
C ARG A 339 -31.66 -22.71 -19.31
N LEU A 340 -32.10 -23.23 -20.46
CA LEU A 340 -33.52 -23.36 -20.76
C LEU A 340 -34.19 -24.27 -19.72
N VAL A 341 -35.32 -23.84 -19.16
CA VAL A 341 -36.07 -24.59 -18.15
C VAL A 341 -36.55 -25.91 -18.75
N ASP A 342 -36.29 -27.01 -18.04
CA ASP A 342 -36.75 -28.35 -18.38
C ASP A 342 -37.74 -28.83 -17.31
N CYS A 343 -38.99 -29.08 -17.70
CA CYS A 343 -40.03 -29.61 -16.81
C CYS A 343 -39.88 -31.12 -16.55
N GLY A 344 -38.90 -31.76 -17.17
CA GLY A 344 -38.76 -33.21 -17.17
C GLY A 344 -39.92 -33.90 -17.86
N LEU A 345 -39.99 -35.22 -17.69
CA LEU A 345 -41.05 -36.01 -18.31
C LEU A 345 -42.44 -35.59 -17.78
N PRO A 346 -43.45 -35.44 -18.65
CA PRO A 346 -44.81 -35.14 -18.23
C PRO A 346 -45.35 -36.13 -17.18
N PRO A 347 -46.29 -35.71 -16.33
CA PRO A 347 -46.91 -36.58 -15.34
C PRO A 347 -47.65 -37.76 -15.99
N VAL A 348 -47.67 -38.91 -15.31
CA VAL A 348 -48.38 -40.11 -15.78
C VAL A 348 -49.86 -39.99 -15.43
N VAL A 349 -50.71 -39.94 -16.46
CA VAL A 349 -52.16 -39.94 -16.30
C VAL A 349 -52.68 -41.36 -16.57
N PHE A 350 -53.23 -42.03 -15.54
CA PHE A 350 -53.78 -43.38 -15.70
C PHE A 350 -54.92 -43.43 -16.72
N TYR A 351 -55.02 -44.57 -17.42
CA TYR A 351 -55.99 -44.83 -18.50
C TYR A 351 -55.90 -43.84 -19.67
N SER A 352 -54.67 -43.40 -19.98
CA SER A 352 -54.39 -42.49 -21.09
C SER A 352 -53.18 -42.94 -21.90
N SER A 353 -53.07 -42.40 -23.11
CA SER A 353 -51.91 -42.49 -23.99
C SER A 353 -51.27 -41.12 -24.16
N ARG A 354 -49.97 -41.11 -24.40
CA ARG A 354 -49.18 -39.93 -24.78
C ARG A 354 -48.84 -39.99 -26.27
N VAL A 355 -48.63 -38.83 -26.88
CA VAL A 355 -48.05 -38.73 -28.23
C VAL A 355 -46.54 -39.02 -28.16
N ALA A 356 -45.98 -39.71 -29.16
CA ALA A 356 -44.56 -40.04 -29.23
C ALA A 356 -43.70 -38.77 -29.52
N ASN A 357 -42.43 -38.77 -29.08
CA ASN A 357 -41.46 -37.66 -29.15
C ASN A 357 -41.82 -36.43 -28.30
N ILE A 358 -41.57 -36.54 -26.99
CA ILE A 358 -41.87 -35.48 -26.02
C ILE A 358 -40.66 -34.57 -25.84
N VAL A 359 -40.82 -33.29 -26.18
CA VAL A 359 -39.89 -32.22 -25.76
C VAL A 359 -40.32 -31.74 -24.37
N THR A 360 -39.37 -31.61 -23.45
CA THR A 360 -39.64 -31.32 -22.03
C THR A 360 -39.29 -29.90 -21.60
N THR A 361 -38.75 -29.10 -22.52
CA THR A 361 -38.31 -27.73 -22.26
C THR A 361 -39.44 -26.71 -22.30
N PHE A 362 -39.19 -25.52 -21.73
CA PHE A 362 -40.14 -24.41 -21.65
C PHE A 362 -40.87 -24.13 -22.97
N GLY A 363 -42.19 -23.92 -22.87
CA GLY A 363 -43.07 -23.65 -24.01
C GLY A 363 -43.52 -24.89 -24.78
N SER A 364 -42.89 -26.06 -24.54
CA SER A 364 -43.29 -27.32 -25.16
C SER A 364 -44.69 -27.73 -24.71
N THR A 365 -45.46 -28.33 -25.62
CA THR A 365 -46.84 -28.75 -25.36
C THR A 365 -47.00 -30.24 -25.62
N VAL A 366 -47.61 -30.96 -24.68
CA VAL A 366 -47.91 -32.40 -24.78
C VAL A 366 -49.41 -32.60 -24.68
N THR A 367 -49.98 -33.37 -25.60
CA THR A 367 -51.40 -33.72 -25.56
C THR A 367 -51.58 -35.08 -24.89
N ILE A 368 -52.36 -35.12 -23.81
CA ILE A 368 -52.76 -36.33 -23.11
C ILE A 368 -54.13 -36.77 -23.64
N LYS A 369 -54.25 -38.03 -24.07
CA LYS A 369 -55.48 -38.57 -24.64
C LYS A 369 -55.95 -39.80 -23.84
N CYS A 370 -57.14 -39.76 -23.27
CA CYS A 370 -57.72 -40.90 -22.57
C CYS A 370 -57.96 -42.08 -23.52
N PHE A 371 -57.86 -43.30 -22.98
CA PHE A 371 -58.28 -44.49 -23.71
C PHE A 371 -59.77 -44.45 -24.04
N SER A 372 -60.17 -45.17 -25.10
CA SER A 372 -61.58 -45.29 -25.49
C SER A 372 -62.42 -45.79 -24.30
N GLY A 373 -63.53 -45.09 -24.02
CA GLY A 373 -64.39 -45.35 -22.86
C GLY A 373 -64.00 -44.61 -21.57
N TYR A 374 -63.00 -43.72 -21.62
CA TYR A 374 -62.58 -42.88 -20.49
C TYR A 374 -62.55 -41.39 -20.86
N TRP A 375 -62.76 -40.51 -19.88
CA TRP A 375 -62.73 -39.04 -20.04
C TRP A 375 -61.98 -38.35 -18.87
N LEU A 376 -61.34 -37.21 -19.11
CA LEU A 376 -60.72 -36.40 -18.04
C LEU A 376 -61.80 -35.72 -17.20
N ARG A 377 -62.76 -35.12 -17.91
CA ARG A 377 -63.96 -34.48 -17.40
C ARG A 377 -65.11 -34.83 -18.35
N LYS A 378 -66.36 -34.76 -17.90
CA LYS A 378 -67.54 -35.10 -18.72
C LYS A 378 -67.47 -34.41 -20.10
N GLY A 379 -67.35 -35.20 -21.17
CA GLY A 379 -67.24 -34.75 -22.56
C GLY A 379 -65.82 -34.42 -23.08
N VAL A 380 -64.78 -34.47 -22.23
CA VAL A 380 -63.39 -34.11 -22.58
C VAL A 380 -62.50 -35.35 -22.58
N PHE A 381 -62.02 -35.74 -23.76
CA PHE A 381 -61.24 -36.98 -23.98
C PHE A 381 -59.73 -36.73 -24.14
N SER A 382 -59.34 -35.48 -24.34
CA SER A 382 -57.94 -35.07 -24.44
C SER A 382 -57.74 -33.67 -23.89
N ALA A 383 -56.56 -33.39 -23.35
CA ALA A 383 -56.14 -32.07 -22.90
C ALA A 383 -54.66 -31.86 -23.22
N ALA A 384 -54.30 -30.63 -23.59
CA ALA A 384 -52.91 -30.23 -23.77
C ALA A 384 -52.36 -29.66 -22.46
N ILE A 385 -51.12 -30.01 -22.14
CA ILE A 385 -50.33 -29.44 -21.04
C ILE A 385 -49.08 -28.79 -21.62
N ASN A 386 -48.65 -27.67 -21.06
CA ASN A 386 -47.44 -26.96 -21.45
C ASN A 386 -46.40 -26.96 -20.33
N CYS A 387 -45.12 -26.92 -20.72
CA CYS A 387 -44.03 -26.70 -19.78
C CYS A 387 -43.95 -25.21 -19.42
N SER A 388 -44.21 -24.90 -18.14
CA SER A 388 -44.17 -23.54 -17.60
C SER A 388 -42.75 -23.07 -17.29
N ASP A 389 -42.58 -21.77 -17.06
CA ASP A 389 -41.32 -21.15 -16.66
C ASP A 389 -40.87 -21.58 -15.25
N GLN A 390 -41.77 -22.17 -14.48
CA GLN A 390 -41.51 -22.72 -13.14
C GLN A 390 -41.02 -24.18 -13.19
N GLY A 391 -40.75 -24.75 -14.37
CA GLY A 391 -40.32 -26.13 -14.51
C GLY A 391 -41.42 -27.15 -14.19
N THR A 392 -42.70 -26.75 -14.32
CA THR A 392 -43.84 -27.65 -14.09
C THR A 392 -44.75 -27.74 -15.30
N TRP A 393 -45.33 -28.93 -15.52
CA TRP A 393 -46.35 -29.13 -16.53
C TRP A 393 -47.73 -28.63 -16.07
N GLN A 394 -48.34 -27.75 -16.85
CA GLN A 394 -49.61 -27.11 -16.50
C GLN A 394 -50.64 -27.20 -17.64
N PRO A 395 -51.96 -27.24 -17.36
CA PRO A 395 -52.54 -27.42 -16.04
C PRO A 395 -52.31 -28.84 -15.50
N VAL A 396 -52.31 -29.00 -14.18
CA VAL A 396 -52.26 -30.33 -13.55
C VAL A 396 -53.55 -31.09 -13.86
N LEU A 397 -53.42 -32.20 -14.59
CA LEU A 397 -54.56 -33.03 -14.99
C LEU A 397 -54.85 -34.11 -13.95
N GLY A 398 -56.14 -34.38 -13.71
CA GLY A 398 -56.58 -35.57 -12.98
C GLY A 398 -56.54 -36.83 -13.84
N HIS A 399 -56.72 -38.01 -13.22
CA HIS A 399 -56.79 -39.28 -13.93
C HIS A 399 -58.04 -39.40 -14.80
N CYS A 400 -57.90 -40.10 -15.94
CA CYS A 400 -59.03 -40.43 -16.80
C CYS A 400 -60.00 -41.34 -16.03
N ARG A 401 -61.27 -40.93 -15.97
CA ARG A 401 -62.34 -41.68 -15.33
C ARG A 401 -63.12 -42.44 -16.38
N VAL A 402 -63.56 -43.66 -16.05
CA VAL A 402 -64.42 -44.42 -16.94
C VAL A 402 -65.71 -43.63 -17.22
N VAL A 403 -66.11 -43.60 -18.49
CA VAL A 403 -67.35 -42.98 -18.94
C VAL A 403 -68.52 -43.76 -18.33
N LYS A 404 -69.49 -43.04 -17.76
CA LYS A 404 -70.69 -43.63 -17.18
C LYS A 404 -71.92 -43.12 -17.92
N CYS A 405 -72.72 -44.04 -18.48
CA CYS A 405 -73.98 -43.71 -19.10
C CYS A 405 -75.06 -43.36 -18.07
N ARG A 406 -76.10 -42.63 -18.53
CA ARG A 406 -77.25 -42.24 -17.71
C ARG A 406 -77.86 -43.46 -17.00
N ALA A 407 -78.21 -43.30 -15.73
CA ALA A 407 -78.92 -44.34 -15.00
C ALA A 407 -80.35 -44.43 -15.52
N PHE A 408 -80.86 -45.65 -15.68
CA PHE A 408 -82.28 -45.89 -15.96
C PHE A 408 -83.17 -45.62 -14.73
N ALA A 409 -82.56 -45.42 -13.56
CA ALA A 409 -83.18 -45.49 -12.24
C ALA A 409 -84.14 -44.34 -11.85
N LYS A 410 -84.72 -43.59 -12.78
CA LYS A 410 -85.81 -42.64 -12.48
C LYS A 410 -86.61 -42.18 -13.71
N TRP A 411 -86.79 -43.05 -14.69
CA TRP A 411 -87.67 -42.78 -15.84
C TRP A 411 -88.75 -43.88 -15.92
N ASN A 412 -89.98 -43.51 -15.54
CA ASN A 412 -91.24 -44.12 -16.00
C ASN A 412 -91.31 -45.67 -16.09
N GLY A 413 -90.68 -46.39 -15.16
CA GLY A 413 -90.79 -47.84 -15.04
C GLY A 413 -89.81 -48.67 -15.87
N MET A 414 -88.67 -48.14 -16.30
CA MET A 414 -87.61 -48.97 -16.93
C MET A 414 -86.79 -49.74 -15.89
N VAL A 415 -86.54 -51.04 -16.14
CA VAL A 415 -85.68 -51.91 -15.34
C VAL A 415 -84.55 -52.44 -16.22
N ALA A 416 -83.30 -52.32 -15.75
CA ALA A 416 -82.13 -52.88 -16.43
C ALA A 416 -81.61 -54.10 -15.67
N ASN A 417 -81.08 -55.08 -16.40
CA ASN A 417 -80.52 -56.32 -15.83
C ASN A 417 -79.23 -56.12 -14.99
N THR A 418 -78.62 -54.94 -15.03
CA THR A 418 -77.44 -54.60 -14.21
C THR A 418 -77.44 -53.12 -13.84
N THR A 419 -76.81 -52.81 -12.71
CA THR A 419 -76.56 -51.43 -12.24
C THR A 419 -75.26 -50.86 -12.81
N LYS A 420 -74.44 -51.69 -13.48
CA LYS A 420 -73.19 -51.26 -14.12
C LYS A 420 -73.51 -50.42 -15.36
N ARG A 421 -72.91 -49.23 -15.43
CA ARG A 421 -73.18 -48.24 -16.49
C ARG A 421 -71.91 -47.70 -17.13
N THR A 422 -70.80 -48.43 -17.01
CA THR A 422 -69.51 -48.01 -17.55
C THR A 422 -69.47 -48.20 -19.07
N ALA A 423 -68.59 -47.51 -19.78
CA ALA A 423 -68.38 -47.71 -21.21
C ALA A 423 -68.25 -49.19 -21.59
N ARG A 424 -68.78 -49.53 -22.77
CA ARG A 424 -68.85 -50.89 -23.33
C ARG A 424 -69.71 -51.88 -22.54
N THR A 425 -70.40 -51.44 -21.48
CA THR A 425 -71.37 -52.30 -20.79
C THR A 425 -72.59 -52.49 -21.68
N VAL A 426 -72.98 -53.74 -21.90
CA VAL A 426 -74.22 -54.12 -22.58
C VAL A 426 -75.28 -54.41 -21.53
N VAL A 427 -76.46 -53.84 -21.68
CA VAL A 427 -77.58 -54.01 -20.76
C VAL A 427 -78.84 -54.38 -21.51
N ASN A 428 -79.65 -55.23 -20.88
CA ASN A 428 -81.00 -55.52 -21.33
C ASN A 428 -81.95 -54.65 -20.50
N VAL A 429 -82.67 -53.76 -21.18
CA VAL A 429 -83.65 -52.85 -20.59
C VAL A 429 -85.03 -53.38 -20.91
N MET A 430 -85.88 -53.47 -19.90
CA MET A 430 -87.28 -53.90 -20.00
C MET A 430 -88.18 -52.87 -19.31
N CYS A 431 -89.42 -52.77 -19.78
CA CYS A 431 -90.43 -51.95 -19.12
C CYS A 431 -91.11 -52.75 -18.00
N GLY A 432 -91.02 -52.27 -16.77
CA GLY A 432 -91.73 -52.78 -15.59
C GLY A 432 -93.24 -52.51 -15.66
N ASN A 433 -94.00 -53.21 -14.82
CA ASN A 433 -95.47 -53.10 -14.70
C ASN A 433 -96.23 -53.30 -16.03
N ALA A 434 -95.87 -54.33 -16.81
CA ALA A 434 -96.54 -54.77 -18.04
C ALA A 434 -96.60 -53.74 -19.20
N ARG A 435 -95.77 -52.69 -19.16
CA ARG A 435 -95.60 -51.71 -20.24
C ARG A 435 -94.79 -52.27 -21.42
N MET A 436 -94.81 -51.60 -22.56
CA MET A 436 -94.04 -51.94 -23.76
C MET A 436 -93.28 -50.71 -24.27
N PHE A 437 -92.19 -50.89 -25.01
CA PHE A 437 -91.54 -49.80 -25.72
C PHE A 437 -92.46 -49.28 -26.83
N THR A 438 -92.30 -48.01 -27.24
CA THR A 438 -93.12 -47.36 -28.28
C THR A 438 -93.15 -48.09 -29.62
N ASP A 439 -92.18 -48.96 -29.88
CA ASP A 439 -92.05 -49.74 -31.12
C ASP A 439 -92.60 -51.17 -31.03
N GLY A 440 -93.30 -51.52 -29.96
CA GLY A 440 -93.94 -52.84 -29.82
C GLY A 440 -93.15 -53.87 -29.02
N GLN A 441 -91.87 -53.63 -28.74
CA GLN A 441 -91.00 -54.61 -28.08
C GLN A 441 -91.08 -54.55 -26.55
N THR A 442 -90.71 -55.65 -25.88
CA THR A 442 -90.69 -55.75 -24.40
C THR A 442 -89.30 -55.67 -23.79
N VAL A 443 -88.25 -55.94 -24.57
CA VAL A 443 -86.84 -55.90 -24.15
C VAL A 443 -86.01 -55.21 -25.22
N LYS A 444 -85.12 -54.29 -24.82
CA LYS A 444 -84.14 -53.64 -25.68
C LYS A 444 -82.73 -53.87 -25.17
N VAL A 445 -81.83 -54.19 -26.08
CA VAL A 445 -80.40 -54.28 -25.79
C VAL A 445 -79.77 -52.93 -26.09
N ALA A 446 -79.09 -52.35 -25.10
CA ALA A 446 -78.37 -51.09 -25.26
C ALA A 446 -76.92 -51.26 -24.79
N THR A 447 -76.00 -50.69 -25.55
CA THR A 447 -74.58 -50.65 -25.20
C THR A 447 -74.20 -49.25 -24.77
N CYS A 448 -73.53 -49.12 -23.62
CA CYS A 448 -73.01 -47.83 -23.19
C CYS A 448 -71.86 -47.43 -24.11
N GLY A 449 -72.10 -46.43 -24.97
CA GLY A 449 -71.09 -45.93 -25.89
C GLY A 449 -70.00 -45.13 -25.17
N ASP A 450 -68.85 -45.00 -25.81
CA ASP A 450 -67.68 -44.29 -25.28
C ASP A 450 -67.92 -42.79 -25.02
N GLN A 451 -69.00 -42.23 -25.54
CA GLN A 451 -69.41 -40.85 -25.33
C GLN A 451 -70.45 -40.67 -24.20
N GLY A 452 -70.82 -41.75 -23.50
CA GLY A 452 -71.75 -41.70 -22.37
C GLY A 452 -73.23 -41.76 -22.74
N ALA A 453 -73.52 -42.12 -24.00
CA ALA A 453 -74.87 -42.35 -24.51
C ALA A 453 -75.11 -43.85 -24.72
N TRP A 454 -76.31 -44.30 -24.37
CA TRP A 454 -76.78 -45.65 -24.72
C TRP A 454 -77.03 -45.74 -26.22
N LYS A 455 -76.47 -46.75 -26.88
CA LYS A 455 -76.61 -47.00 -28.32
C LYS A 455 -77.14 -48.44 -28.56
N PRO A 456 -78.23 -48.63 -29.35
CA PRO A 456 -79.12 -47.58 -29.87
C PRO A 456 -79.80 -46.82 -28.72
N GLU A 457 -80.32 -45.63 -29.02
CA GLU A 457 -81.06 -44.85 -28.02
C GLU A 457 -82.29 -45.64 -27.56
N VAL A 458 -82.48 -45.73 -26.24
CA VAL A 458 -83.56 -46.51 -25.64
C VAL A 458 -84.85 -45.68 -25.62
N PRO A 459 -85.93 -46.10 -26.31
CA PRO A 459 -87.21 -45.38 -26.33
C PRO A 459 -87.95 -45.43 -24.98
N ASP A 460 -88.93 -44.54 -24.80
CA ASP A 460 -89.77 -44.49 -23.61
C ASP A 460 -90.76 -45.67 -23.52
N CYS A 461 -91.13 -46.04 -22.29
CA CYS A 461 -92.16 -47.05 -22.02
C CYS A 461 -93.57 -46.45 -22.13
N VAL A 462 -94.45 -47.11 -22.86
CA VAL A 462 -95.88 -46.79 -22.99
C VAL A 462 -96.75 -47.88 -22.39
N ASP A 463 -97.92 -47.49 -21.88
CA ASP A 463 -98.93 -48.44 -21.42
C ASP A 463 -99.53 -49.20 -22.62
N ARG A 464 -99.70 -50.52 -22.50
CA ARG A 464 -100.21 -51.41 -23.56
C ARG A 464 -101.56 -50.97 -24.17
N VAL A 465 -102.32 -50.13 -23.46
CA VAL A 465 -103.69 -49.74 -23.82
C VAL A 465 -103.76 -48.73 -24.98
N LYS A 466 -102.67 -48.04 -25.33
CA LYS A 466 -102.70 -46.97 -26.35
C LYS A 466 -102.23 -47.36 -27.76
N SER A 467 -101.76 -48.60 -27.97
CA SER A 467 -101.20 -49.04 -29.26
C SER A 467 -102.24 -49.58 -30.27
N ALA A 468 -103.52 -49.64 -29.88
CA ALA A 468 -104.61 -50.19 -30.71
C ALA A 468 -105.22 -49.21 -31.73
N LYS A 469 -104.51 -48.13 -32.12
CA LYS A 469 -105.03 -47.10 -33.04
C LYS A 469 -104.37 -47.05 -34.43
N PHE A 470 -103.55 -48.03 -34.80
CA PHE A 470 -102.94 -48.12 -36.14
C PHE A 470 -103.39 -49.38 -36.91
N LEU A 471 -104.69 -49.59 -37.08
CA LEU A 471 -105.23 -50.55 -38.06
C LEU A 471 -106.57 -50.06 -38.62
N ALA A 472 -106.51 -49.31 -39.73
CA ALA A 472 -107.43 -49.28 -40.87
C ALA A 472 -106.92 -48.23 -41.92
N PRO A 473 -107.30 -48.28 -43.21
CA PRO A 473 -106.87 -49.25 -44.22
C PRO A 473 -106.28 -48.53 -45.47
N LEU A 474 -105.21 -49.06 -46.08
CA LEU A 474 -104.78 -48.64 -47.43
C LEU A 474 -104.03 -49.81 -48.09
N ARG A 475 -104.73 -50.57 -48.94
CA ARG A 475 -104.12 -51.40 -50.00
C ARG A 475 -105.19 -51.77 -51.04
N GLU A 476 -105.57 -50.78 -51.83
CA GLU A 476 -105.91 -51.03 -53.22
C GLU A 476 -104.62 -51.42 -53.98
N ALA A 477 -104.79 -52.20 -55.04
CA ALA A 477 -103.77 -52.66 -55.99
C ALA A 477 -102.90 -53.87 -55.57
N THR A 478 -103.50 -55.06 -55.60
CA THR A 478 -102.88 -56.19 -56.31
C THR A 478 -103.88 -56.73 -57.33
N ARG A 479 -103.55 -56.58 -58.62
CA ARG A 479 -104.38 -56.93 -59.76
C ARG A 479 -104.66 -58.43 -59.80
N ALA A 480 -105.89 -58.73 -60.23
CA ALA A 480 -106.27 -59.94 -60.93
C ALA A 480 -105.15 -60.45 -61.86
N GLN A 481 -104.64 -61.64 -61.56
CA GLN A 481 -104.49 -62.70 -62.56
C GLN A 481 -105.93 -63.18 -62.80
N VAL A 482 -106.53 -63.14 -63.98
CA VAL A 482 -106.23 -63.92 -65.18
C VAL A 482 -106.88 -63.19 -66.36
N ILE A 483 -106.13 -63.00 -67.45
CA ILE A 483 -106.50 -63.08 -68.88
C ILE A 483 -105.40 -62.32 -69.63
N GLY A 484 -104.26 -63.02 -69.75
CA GLY A 484 -103.30 -62.82 -70.83
C GLY A 484 -103.53 -63.94 -71.84
N ALA A 485 -104.40 -63.69 -72.80
CA ALA A 485 -104.41 -64.35 -74.10
C ALA A 485 -105.04 -63.37 -75.10
N ALA A 486 -104.22 -62.43 -75.61
CA ALA A 486 -104.40 -61.75 -76.92
C ALA A 486 -103.57 -60.46 -77.11
N ALA A 487 -102.57 -60.15 -76.28
CA ALA A 487 -101.64 -59.03 -76.55
C ALA A 487 -100.14 -59.40 -76.50
N ILE A 488 -99.83 -60.70 -76.41
CA ILE A 488 -98.48 -61.28 -76.54
C ILE A 488 -98.04 -61.37 -78.02
N ALA A 489 -98.87 -60.97 -78.98
CA ALA A 489 -98.56 -61.05 -80.41
C ALA A 489 -97.88 -59.81 -81.03
N LEU A 490 -97.80 -58.65 -80.34
CA LEU A 490 -97.31 -57.41 -80.97
C LEU A 490 -96.02 -56.81 -80.40
N VAL A 491 -95.55 -57.27 -79.24
CA VAL A 491 -94.28 -56.78 -78.63
C VAL A 491 -93.14 -57.81 -78.76
N VAL A 492 -93.46 -59.09 -78.96
CA VAL A 492 -92.48 -60.16 -79.25
C VAL A 492 -91.94 -60.05 -80.70
N ALA A 493 -92.60 -59.33 -81.59
CA ALA A 493 -92.15 -59.11 -82.97
C ALA A 493 -91.09 -57.99 -83.14
N LEU A 494 -90.91 -57.09 -82.16
CA LEU A 494 -89.89 -56.03 -82.24
C LEU A 494 -88.66 -56.28 -81.32
N GLY A 495 -88.78 -57.16 -80.33
CA GLY A 495 -87.67 -57.59 -79.48
C GLY A 495 -86.72 -58.62 -80.10
N VAL A 496 -87.10 -59.26 -81.21
CA VAL A 496 -86.27 -60.28 -81.90
C VAL A 496 -85.28 -59.66 -82.89
N ALA A 497 -85.35 -58.35 -83.17
CA ALA A 497 -84.47 -57.69 -84.15
C ALA A 497 -83.25 -56.94 -83.57
N MET A 498 -83.20 -56.61 -82.27
CA MET A 498 -82.06 -55.87 -81.69
C MET A 498 -81.07 -56.72 -80.87
N VAL A 499 -81.43 -57.93 -80.43
CA VAL A 499 -80.54 -58.80 -79.61
C VAL A 499 -79.70 -59.77 -80.48
N ALA A 500 -79.96 -59.84 -81.79
CA ALA A 500 -79.17 -60.66 -82.73
C ALA A 500 -77.88 -59.98 -83.24
N ALA A 501 -77.68 -58.67 -83.03
CA ALA A 501 -76.52 -57.94 -83.55
C ALA A 501 -75.38 -57.71 -82.52
N ASP A 502 -75.65 -57.70 -81.22
CA ASP A 502 -74.60 -57.46 -80.20
C ASP A 502 -73.96 -58.74 -79.65
N VAL A 503 -74.60 -59.90 -79.83
CA VAL A 503 -74.04 -61.22 -79.44
C VAL A 503 -72.93 -61.69 -80.41
N THR A 504 -72.76 -61.04 -81.57
CA THR A 504 -71.69 -61.37 -82.55
C THR A 504 -70.42 -60.53 -82.43
N ASN A 505 -70.43 -59.37 -81.74
CA ASN A 505 -69.26 -58.49 -81.67
C ASN A 505 -68.40 -58.61 -80.39
N LEU A 506 -68.92 -59.10 -79.25
CA LEU A 506 -68.09 -59.30 -78.06
C LEU A 506 -67.36 -60.66 -77.98
N LYS A 507 -67.77 -61.67 -78.76
CA LYS A 507 -67.10 -62.98 -78.81
C LYS A 507 -65.92 -63.07 -79.80
N ARG A 508 -65.71 -62.05 -80.65
CA ARG A 508 -64.62 -62.00 -81.65
C ARG A 508 -63.33 -61.31 -81.18
N SER A 509 -63.38 -60.45 -80.15
CA SER A 509 -62.19 -59.70 -79.67
C SER A 509 -61.37 -60.42 -78.59
N THR A 510 -61.95 -61.39 -77.88
CA THR A 510 -61.30 -62.10 -76.77
C THR A 510 -60.57 -63.39 -77.19
N THR A 511 -60.86 -63.93 -78.38
CA THR A 511 -60.24 -65.14 -78.95
C THR A 511 -58.95 -64.88 -79.76
N THR A 512 -58.70 -63.66 -80.21
CA THR A 512 -57.48 -63.29 -80.97
C THR A 512 -56.32 -62.84 -80.07
N ARG A 513 -56.60 -62.31 -78.87
CA ARG A 513 -55.54 -61.83 -77.95
C ARG A 513 -54.90 -62.93 -77.09
N LYS A 514 -55.58 -64.07 -76.90
CA LYS A 514 -55.04 -65.24 -76.17
C LYS A 514 -54.30 -66.26 -77.05
N LYS A 515 -54.40 -66.20 -78.38
CA LYS A 515 -53.65 -67.07 -79.33
C LYS A 515 -52.28 -66.52 -79.77
N LYS A 516 -52.04 -65.20 -79.70
CA LYS A 516 -50.72 -64.61 -80.03
C LYS A 516 -49.66 -64.70 -78.92
N LYS A 517 -50.03 -65.03 -77.68
CA LYS A 517 -49.09 -65.12 -76.53
C LYS A 517 -48.62 -66.55 -76.19
N LYS A 518 -49.12 -67.58 -76.89
CA LYS A 518 -48.82 -69.00 -76.61
C LYS A 518 -48.13 -69.75 -77.77
N MET A 519 -47.68 -69.02 -78.80
CA MET A 519 -47.00 -69.59 -79.98
C MET A 519 -45.69 -68.85 -80.35
N SER A 520 -44.99 -68.25 -79.37
CA SER A 520 -43.61 -67.74 -79.55
C SER A 520 -42.60 -68.30 -78.53
N ARG A 521 -42.95 -69.38 -77.82
CA ARG A 521 -42.07 -70.08 -76.86
C ARG A 521 -41.87 -71.56 -77.17
N ARG A 522 -41.98 -71.94 -78.45
CA ARG A 522 -41.57 -73.25 -78.96
C ARG A 522 -40.94 -73.03 -80.34
N LYS A 523 -39.60 -73.12 -80.42
CA LYS A 523 -38.75 -73.24 -81.63
C LYS A 523 -38.57 -71.95 -82.49
N ARG A 524 -37.43 -71.28 -82.72
CA ARG A 524 -35.98 -71.33 -82.33
C ARG A 524 -35.62 -72.28 -81.18
N ARG A 525 -35.01 -73.46 -81.33
CA ARG A 525 -34.50 -74.25 -82.49
C ARG A 525 -35.50 -74.42 -83.66
N ASN A 526 -35.23 -74.05 -84.89
CA ASN A 526 -33.99 -73.56 -85.50
C ASN A 526 -34.10 -72.08 -85.83
#